data_AF-A0A7Y2D2M6-F1
#
_entry.id   AF-A0A7Y2D2M6-F1
#
_cell.length_a   1.000
_cell.length_b   1.000
_cell.length_c   1.000
_cell.angle_alpha   90.00
_cell.angle_beta   90.00
_cell.angle_gamma   90.00
#
_symmetry.space_group_name_H-M   'P 1'
#
loop_
_entity.id
_entity.type
_entity.pdbx_description
1 polymer ?
#
loop_
_entity_poly.entity_id
_entity_poly.type
_entity_poly.pdbx_seq_one_letter_code
_entity_poly.pdbx_strand_id
1 'polypeptide(L)'
;MKDSNKMVWAGRVLSVITVLVLLMSAAMKFVKPAGFAEGLKGIGWDPEAMTYVGIVELASAVLYAIPKTSVLGAILIAAYLGGATATHARVGEQIVIPVLLGVVAWLGLWLRDKRLREVLPVVG
;
A
#
# COMPACT_ATOMS: atom_id res chain seq x y z
N MET A 1 -24.40 12.14 -8.28
CA MET A 1 -24.47 11.67 -6.88
C MET A 1 -23.84 12.75 -5.99
N LYS A 2 -24.57 13.27 -4.98
CA LYS A 2 -24.01 14.21 -4.00
C LYS A 2 -23.18 13.39 -3.01
N ASP A 3 -21.91 13.72 -2.82
CA ASP A 3 -21.06 12.94 -1.92
C ASP A 3 -21.50 13.14 -0.46
N SER A 4 -21.84 12.05 0.22
CA SER A 4 -22.09 12.08 1.66
C SER A 4 -20.79 12.38 2.40
N ASN A 5 -20.80 13.34 3.32
CA ASN A 5 -19.65 13.66 4.17
C ASN A 5 -19.08 12.42 4.89
N LYS A 6 -19.95 11.46 5.25
CA LYS A 6 -19.56 10.19 5.88
C LYS A 6 -18.68 9.34 4.97
N MET A 7 -18.99 9.28 3.68
CA MET A 7 -18.26 8.51 2.68
C MET A 7 -16.84 9.06 2.48
N VAL A 8 -16.72 10.38 2.35
CA VAL A 8 -15.42 11.05 2.19
C VAL A 8 -14.55 10.85 3.43
N TRP A 9 -15.14 10.96 4.63
CA TRP A 9 -14.42 10.70 5.88
C TRP A 9 -13.97 9.24 6.01
N ALA A 10 -14.82 8.28 5.67
CA ALA A 10 -14.42 6.86 5.63
C ALA A 10 -13.22 6.65 4.68
N GLY A 11 -13.28 7.23 3.48
CA GLY A 11 -12.16 7.17 2.53
C GLY A 11 -10.87 7.79 3.06
N ARG A 12 -10.97 8.93 3.77
CA ARG A 12 -9.81 9.56 4.44
C ARG A 12 -9.23 8.67 5.53
N VAL A 13 -10.05 8.05 6.38
CA VAL A 13 -9.58 7.14 7.44
C VAL A 13 -8.84 5.95 6.84
N LEU A 14 -9.42 5.28 5.85
CA LEU A 14 -8.76 4.15 5.15
C LEU A 14 -7.45 4.58 4.49
N SER A 15 -7.41 5.78 3.91
CA SER A 15 -6.20 6.32 3.29
C SER A 15 -5.11 6.58 4.33
N VAL A 16 -5.45 7.16 5.48
CA VAL A 16 -4.50 7.40 6.58
C VAL A 16 -3.96 6.07 7.12
N ILE A 17 -4.83 5.08 7.33
CA ILE A 17 -4.42 3.73 7.75
C ILE A 17 -3.41 3.15 6.75
N THR A 18 -3.72 3.23 5.45
CA THR A 18 -2.82 2.75 4.39
C THR A 18 -1.46 3.41 4.46
N VAL A 19 -1.43 4.76 4.55
CA VAL A 19 -0.17 5.53 4.62
C VAL A 19 0.62 5.14 5.87
N LEU A 20 -0.01 5.08 7.04
CA LEU A 20 0.69 4.74 8.29
C LEU A 20 1.30 3.34 8.25
N VAL A 21 0.56 2.34 7.75
CA VAL A 21 1.06 0.97 7.62
C VAL A 21 2.26 0.91 6.67
N LEU A 22 2.18 1.58 5.51
CA LEU A 22 3.29 1.60 4.54
C LEU A 22 4.50 2.36 5.08
N LEU A 23 4.31 3.50 5.77
CA LEU A 23 5.40 4.25 6.36
C LEU A 23 6.11 3.45 7.46
N MET A 24 5.36 2.76 8.32
CA MET A 24 5.92 1.88 9.34
C MET A 24 6.71 0.72 8.71
N SER A 25 6.13 0.08 7.69
CA SER A 25 6.78 -1.00 6.93
C SER A 25 8.06 -0.54 6.22
N ALA A 26 8.04 0.63 5.59
CA ALA A 26 9.22 1.22 4.96
C ALA A 26 10.29 1.56 6.01
N ALA A 27 9.90 2.16 7.14
CA ALA A 27 10.82 2.49 8.23
C ALA A 27 11.56 1.26 8.74
N MET A 28 10.88 0.12 8.89
CA MET A 28 11.53 -1.14 9.30
C MET A 28 12.62 -1.60 8.31
N LYS A 29 12.43 -1.35 7.01
CA LYS A 29 13.43 -1.70 5.97
C LYS A 29 14.69 -0.83 6.04
N PHE A 30 14.59 0.40 6.55
CA PHE A 30 15.72 1.29 6.77
C PHE A 30 16.39 1.07 8.13
N VAL A 31 15.60 0.88 9.19
CA VAL A 31 16.11 0.66 10.55
C VAL A 31 16.78 -0.71 10.69
N LYS A 32 16.30 -1.73 9.96
CA LYS A 32 16.82 -3.10 9.98
C LYS A 32 16.97 -3.65 11.42
N PRO A 33 15.86 -3.78 12.18
CA PRO A 33 15.89 -4.25 13.56
C PRO A 33 16.48 -5.67 13.69
N ALA A 34 16.83 -6.08 14.91
CA ALA A 34 17.36 -7.42 15.16
C ALA A 34 16.44 -8.51 14.59
N GLY A 35 17.01 -9.48 13.87
CA GLY A 35 16.27 -10.54 13.19
C GLY A 35 15.78 -10.20 11.78
N PHE A 36 15.89 -8.94 11.33
CA PHE A 36 15.43 -8.52 10.00
C PHE A 36 16.20 -9.21 8.87
N ALA A 37 17.52 -9.28 8.97
CA ALA A 37 18.35 -9.89 7.94
C ALA A 37 18.15 -11.42 7.87
N GLU A 38 18.01 -12.07 9.02
CA GLU A 38 17.74 -13.50 9.12
C GLU A 38 16.37 -13.86 8.52
N GLY A 39 15.33 -13.06 8.85
CA GLY A 39 13.99 -13.24 8.29
C GLY A 39 13.96 -13.12 6.77
N LEU A 40 14.64 -12.11 6.22
CA LEU A 40 14.73 -11.91 4.77
C LEU A 40 15.48 -13.04 4.07
N LYS A 41 16.61 -13.48 4.64
CA LYS A 41 17.35 -14.64 4.12
C LYS A 41 16.50 -15.90 4.16
N GLY A 42 15.68 -16.07 5.19
CA GLY A 42 14.72 -17.18 5.32
C GLY A 42 13.71 -17.23 4.17
N ILE A 43 13.33 -16.08 3.62
CA ILE A 43 12.48 -15.98 2.43
C ILE A 43 13.28 -15.74 1.14
N GLY A 44 14.60 -15.95 1.15
CA GLY A 44 15.46 -15.87 -0.04
C GLY A 44 15.71 -14.47 -0.59
N TRP A 45 15.55 -13.42 0.22
CA TRP A 45 15.86 -12.04 -0.14
C TRP A 45 17.22 -11.60 0.41
N ASP A 46 17.95 -10.83 -0.40
CA ASP A 46 19.13 -10.10 0.06
C ASP A 46 18.70 -8.88 0.93
N PRO A 47 19.20 -8.76 2.17
CA PRO A 47 18.93 -7.60 3.02
C PRO A 47 19.33 -6.25 2.42
N GLU A 48 20.29 -6.21 1.49
CA GLU A 48 20.65 -4.96 0.80
C GLU A 48 19.57 -4.54 -0.20
N ALA A 49 18.99 -5.50 -0.92
CA ALA A 49 17.91 -5.27 -1.87
C ALA A 49 16.67 -4.62 -1.21
N MET A 50 16.42 -4.91 0.07
CA MET A 50 15.29 -4.33 0.81
C MET A 50 15.39 -2.82 0.99
N THR A 51 16.58 -2.24 0.91
CA THR A 51 16.74 -0.78 0.97
C THR A 51 16.05 -0.13 -0.23
N TYR A 52 16.22 -0.69 -1.44
CA TYR A 52 15.58 -0.20 -2.66
C TYR A 52 14.06 -0.42 -2.61
N VAL A 53 13.62 -1.57 -2.11
CA VAL A 53 12.19 -1.85 -1.90
C VAL A 53 11.58 -0.84 -0.92
N GLY A 54 12.28 -0.50 0.16
CA GLY A 54 11.86 0.52 1.12
C GLY A 54 11.73 1.92 0.50
N ILE A 55 12.62 2.28 -0.43
CA ILE A 55 12.53 3.56 -1.18
C ILE A 55 11.27 3.58 -2.05
N VAL A 56 11.00 2.49 -2.78
CA VAL A 56 9.80 2.38 -3.63
C VAL A 56 8.52 2.44 -2.79
N GLU A 57 8.48 1.72 -1.67
CA GLU A 57 7.36 1.74 -0.73
C GLU A 57 7.12 3.14 -0.16
N LEU A 58 8.17 3.82 0.30
CA LEU A 58 8.11 5.18 0.83
C LEU A 58 7.63 6.17 -0.22
N ALA A 59 8.19 6.12 -1.43
CA ALA A 59 7.76 6.97 -2.54
C ALA A 59 6.28 6.75 -2.88
N SER A 60 5.84 5.49 -2.90
CA SER A 60 4.44 5.12 -3.14
C SER A 60 3.52 5.70 -2.06
N ALA A 61 3.90 5.59 -0.79
CA ALA A 61 3.15 6.13 0.34
C ALA A 61 3.05 7.67 0.30
N VAL A 62 4.15 8.35 0.01
CA VAL A 62 4.20 9.82 -0.11
C VAL A 62 3.31 10.31 -1.27
N LEU A 63 3.44 9.69 -2.45
CA LEU A 63 2.60 10.03 -3.60
C LEU A 63 1.12 9.76 -3.33
N TYR A 64 0.80 8.70 -2.58
CA TYR A 64 -0.57 8.36 -2.21
C TYR A 64 -1.17 9.35 -1.19
N ALA A 65 -0.35 9.86 -0.27
CA ALA A 65 -0.76 10.82 0.74
C ALA A 65 -1.09 12.20 0.15
N ILE A 66 -0.38 12.61 -0.90
CA ILE A 66 -0.59 13.91 -1.56
C ILE A 66 -1.82 13.83 -2.49
N PRO A 67 -2.88 14.64 -2.28
CA PRO A 67 -4.13 14.51 -3.04
C PRO A 67 -3.95 14.56 -4.55
N LYS A 68 -3.06 15.45 -5.05
CA LYS A 68 -2.81 15.65 -6.48
C LYS A 68 -2.15 14.45 -7.18
N THR A 69 -1.46 13.59 -6.44
CA THR A 69 -0.74 12.41 -6.95
C THR A 69 -1.30 11.10 -6.43
N SER A 70 -2.42 11.16 -5.68
CA SER A 70 -2.93 10.02 -4.93
C SER A 70 -3.28 8.80 -5.79
N VAL A 71 -3.80 9.02 -7.01
CA VAL A 71 -4.05 7.94 -7.99
C VAL A 71 -2.76 7.26 -8.43
N LEU A 72 -1.71 8.04 -8.74
CA LEU A 72 -0.39 7.48 -9.08
C LEU A 72 0.18 6.69 -7.90
N GLY A 73 0.07 7.22 -6.68
CA GLY A 73 0.44 6.50 -5.47
C GLY A 73 -0.30 5.19 -5.31
N ALA A 74 -1.62 5.15 -5.57
CA ALA A 74 -2.42 3.92 -5.48
C ALA A 74 -2.00 2.86 -6.51
N ILE A 75 -1.64 3.27 -7.73
CA ILE A 75 -1.09 2.40 -8.77
C ILE A 75 0.24 1.79 -8.32
N LEU A 76 1.14 2.61 -7.79
CA LEU A 76 2.44 2.14 -7.29
C LEU A 76 2.28 1.22 -6.07
N ILE A 77 1.35 1.53 -5.16
CA ILE A 77 0.98 0.66 -4.04
C ILE A 77 0.49 -0.70 -4.55
N ALA A 78 -0.37 -0.74 -5.58
CA ALA A 78 -0.84 -2.01 -6.15
C ALA A 78 0.31 -2.83 -6.76
N ALA A 79 1.23 -2.19 -7.49
CA ALA A 79 2.41 -2.85 -8.03
C ALA A 79 3.31 -3.41 -6.91
N TYR A 80 3.59 -2.60 -5.89
CA TYR A 80 4.40 -2.99 -4.73
C TYR A 80 3.77 -4.17 -3.96
N LEU A 81 2.48 -4.07 -3.63
CA LEU A 81 1.78 -5.11 -2.87
C LEU A 81 1.54 -6.37 -3.70
N GLY A 82 1.45 -6.28 -5.03
CA GLY A 82 1.48 -7.42 -5.93
C GLY A 82 2.80 -8.19 -5.84
N GLY A 83 3.94 -7.48 -5.80
CA GLY A 83 5.25 -8.09 -5.58
C GLY A 83 5.38 -8.74 -4.19
N ALA A 84 4.86 -8.09 -3.15
CA ALA A 84 4.80 -8.66 -1.80
C ALA A 84 3.94 -9.94 -1.77
N THR A 85 2.77 -9.90 -2.38
CA THR A 85 1.86 -11.05 -2.52
C THR A 85 2.55 -12.22 -3.20
N ALA A 86 3.22 -11.99 -4.34
CA ALA A 86 3.95 -13.03 -5.06
C ALA A 86 5.11 -13.59 -4.22
N THR A 87 5.80 -12.75 -3.45
CA THR A 87 6.87 -13.18 -2.54
C THR A 87 6.36 -14.14 -1.47
N HIS A 88 5.28 -13.76 -0.76
CA HIS A 88 4.68 -14.61 0.27
C HIS A 88 4.14 -15.91 -0.31
N ALA A 89 3.43 -15.84 -1.45
CA ALA A 89 2.90 -17.03 -2.12
C ALA A 89 4.01 -18.02 -2.51
N ARG A 90 5.15 -17.52 -3.03
CA ARG A 90 6.29 -18.36 -3.45
C ARG A 90 6.86 -19.20 -2.30
N VAL A 91 6.85 -18.67 -1.07
CA VAL A 91 7.40 -19.35 0.11
C VAL A 91 6.32 -20.06 0.95
N GLY A 92 5.08 -20.12 0.47
CA GLY A 92 3.96 -20.79 1.15
C GLY A 92 3.38 -20.00 2.34
N GLU A 93 3.67 -18.71 2.44
CA GLU A 93 3.13 -17.82 3.47
C GLU A 93 1.77 -17.24 3.10
N GLN A 94 1.08 -16.66 4.09
CA GLN A 94 -0.22 -16.05 3.90
C GLN A 94 -0.13 -14.77 3.06
N ILE A 95 -0.99 -14.67 2.04
CA ILE A 95 -1.06 -13.50 1.15
C ILE A 95 -2.10 -12.45 1.57
N VAL A 96 -2.82 -12.71 2.66
CA VAL A 96 -4.03 -11.95 3.02
C VAL A 96 -3.71 -10.48 3.31
N ILE A 97 -2.63 -10.21 4.05
CA ILE A 97 -2.26 -8.84 4.45
C ILE A 97 -1.93 -7.94 3.25
N PRO A 98 -1.00 -8.28 2.33
CA PRO A 98 -0.69 -7.41 1.20
C PRO A 98 -1.90 -7.21 0.27
N VAL A 99 -2.72 -8.24 0.07
CA VAL A 99 -3.95 -8.13 -0.73
C VAL A 99 -4.97 -7.20 -0.08
N LEU A 100 -5.27 -7.40 1.21
CA LEU A 100 -6.22 -6.55 1.95
C LEU A 100 -5.75 -5.10 2.00
N LEU A 101 -4.46 -4.85 2.20
CA LEU A 101 -3.92 -3.48 2.22
C LEU A 101 -4.10 -2.79 0.86
N GLY A 102 -3.92 -3.52 -0.25
CA GLY A 102 -4.19 -3.00 -1.59
C GLY A 102 -5.66 -2.65 -1.80
N VAL A 103 -6.57 -3.51 -1.34
CA VAL A 103 -8.02 -3.24 -1.37
C VAL A 103 -8.36 -2.01 -0.53
N VAL A 104 -7.82 -1.90 0.68
CA VAL A 104 -8.06 -0.76 1.59
C VAL A 104 -7.54 0.55 0.98
N ALA A 105 -6.38 0.53 0.33
CA ALA A 105 -5.82 1.69 -0.37
C ALA A 105 -6.76 2.16 -1.48
N TRP A 106 -7.14 1.26 -2.39
CA TRP A 106 -8.01 1.62 -3.52
C TRP A 106 -9.41 2.01 -3.08
N LEU A 107 -10.00 1.31 -2.12
CA LEU A 107 -11.30 1.66 -1.56
C LEU A 107 -11.26 3.02 -0.85
N GLY A 108 -10.21 3.29 -0.07
CA GLY A 108 -10.02 4.57 0.59
C GLY A 108 -9.97 5.73 -0.40
N LEU A 109 -9.23 5.57 -1.50
CA LEU A 109 -9.16 6.55 -2.56
C LEU A 109 -10.49 6.71 -3.30
N TRP A 110 -11.11 5.60 -3.70
CA TRP A 110 -12.40 5.59 -4.40
C TRP A 110 -13.52 6.24 -3.58
N LEU A 111 -13.52 6.09 -2.25
CA LEU A 111 -14.50 6.73 -1.36
C LEU A 111 -14.26 8.24 -1.17
N ARG A 112 -13.04 8.74 -1.29
CA ARG A 112 -12.72 10.18 -1.09
C ARG A 112 -12.59 10.99 -2.38
N ASP A 113 -12.38 10.36 -3.53
CA ASP A 113 -12.21 11.05 -4.82
C ASP A 113 -13.38 10.78 -5.76
N LYS A 114 -14.20 11.82 -5.98
CA LYS A 114 -15.35 11.77 -6.89
C LYS A 114 -14.93 11.56 -8.35
N ARG A 115 -13.82 12.14 -8.79
CA ARG A 115 -13.34 12.04 -10.18
C ARG A 115 -12.98 10.59 -10.49
N LEU A 116 -12.35 9.92 -9.53
CA LEU A 116 -12.02 8.51 -9.67
C LEU A 116 -13.28 7.64 -9.80
N ARG A 117 -14.34 7.93 -9.04
CA ARG A 117 -15.63 7.22 -9.16
C ARG A 117 -16.30 7.40 -10.52
N GLU A 118 -16.10 8.55 -11.16
CA GLU A 118 -16.66 8.83 -12.49
C GLU A 118 -15.94 8.02 -13.59
N VAL A 119 -14.63 7.76 -13.42
CA VAL A 119 -13.83 6.96 -14.37
C VAL A 119 -13.95 5.46 -14.11
N LEU A 120 -14.02 5.06 -12.83
CA LEU A 120 -14.16 3.67 -12.39
C LEU A 120 -15.48 3.49 -11.62
N PRO A 121 -16.63 3.48 -12.32
CA PRO A 121 -17.90 3.21 -11.69
C PRO A 121 -17.95 1.75 -11.25
N VAL A 122 -18.35 1.51 -10.01
CA VAL A 122 -18.78 0.17 -9.60
C VAL A 122 -20.12 -0.03 -10.30
N VAL A 123 -20.13 -0.90 -11.31
CA VAL A 123 -21.33 -1.17 -12.12
C VAL A 123 -22.41 -1.72 -11.19
N GLY A 124 -23.56 -1.06 -11.17
CA GLY A 124 -24.78 -1.47 -10.48
C GLY A 124 -25.97 -1.13 -11.34
#